data_AF-A0A7D7QLB9-F1
#
_entry.id   AF-A0A7D7QLB9-F1
#
_cell.length_a   1.000
_cell.length_b   1.000
_cell.length_c   1.000
_cell.angle_alpha   90.00
_cell.angle_beta   90.00
_cell.angle_gamma   90.00
#
_symmetry.space_group_name_H-M   'P 1'
#
loop_
_entity.id
_entity.type
_entity.pdbx_description
1 polymer ?
#
loop_
_entity_poly.entity_id
_entity_poly.type
_entity_poly.pdbx_seq_one_letter_code
_entity_poly.pdbx_strand_id
1 'polypeptide(L)'
;MKIKLIAFSALYAAATLVQSCSSNTTPEMQKYEARQSILEVNTRINELKMEYEKERVKNENLRKEARELSEKAETKTDRFSVGKDAESVADRAASTRKSLKKAEKAVNELLKSDRKLEKLQQKITKEQGKAAGLERQIEYVKPQ
;
A
#
# COMPACT_ATOMS: atom_id res chain seq x y z
N MET A 1 32.99 61.16 -34.12
CA MET A 1 34.40 60.71 -34.19
C MET A 1 34.69 59.91 -32.93
N LYS A 2 35.14 58.66 -32.92
CA LYS A 2 36.08 57.98 -33.83
C LYS A 2 35.60 56.56 -34.15
N ILE A 3 35.73 56.24 -35.43
CA ILE A 3 35.50 54.94 -36.06
C ILE A 3 36.81 54.13 -35.97
N LYS A 4 36.71 52.82 -35.70
CA LYS A 4 37.68 51.78 -36.11
C LYS A 4 36.83 50.57 -36.51
N LEU A 5 36.43 50.38 -37.77
CA LEU A 5 37.18 49.83 -38.93
C LEU A 5 38.06 48.63 -38.52
N ILE A 6 37.51 47.40 -38.49
CA ILE A 6 37.44 46.39 -39.57
C ILE A 6 38.82 46.03 -40.14
N ALA A 7 39.24 44.78 -39.92
CA ALA A 7 39.92 43.91 -40.88
C ALA A 7 39.82 42.46 -40.34
N PHE A 8 38.98 41.60 -40.95
CA PHE A 8 39.37 40.58 -41.96
C PHE A 8 40.48 39.68 -41.43
N SER A 9 40.29 38.38 -41.20
CA SER A 9 39.82 37.29 -42.08
C SER A 9 39.91 36.01 -41.22
N ALA A 10 39.35 34.84 -41.47
CA ALA A 10 38.47 34.23 -42.43
C ALA A 10 38.03 32.91 -41.76
N LEU A 11 36.93 32.33 -42.25
CA LEU A 11 36.69 30.88 -42.21
C LEU A 11 36.39 30.26 -40.82
N TYR A 12 35.11 30.20 -40.44
CA TYR A 12 34.47 28.93 -40.12
C TYR A 12 32.97 29.10 -40.36
N ALA A 13 32.57 28.78 -41.60
CA ALA A 13 31.20 28.44 -41.91
C ALA A 13 30.86 27.08 -41.25
N ALA A 14 29.56 26.87 -41.04
CA ALA A 14 28.90 25.64 -40.61
C ALA A 14 28.86 25.37 -39.08
N ALA A 15 27.84 25.93 -38.43
CA ALA A 15 26.91 25.18 -37.57
C ALA A 15 25.71 26.05 -37.15
N THR A 16 25.06 26.72 -38.11
CA THR A 16 23.63 27.04 -37.95
C THR A 16 22.89 25.72 -38.14
N LEU A 17 22.49 25.07 -37.05
CA LEU A 17 21.36 24.14 -36.90
C LEU A 17 21.43 23.51 -35.49
N VAL A 18 21.22 24.32 -34.45
CA VAL A 18 20.66 23.82 -33.18
C VAL A 18 19.33 24.54 -33.00
N GLN A 19 18.46 24.40 -34.00
CA GLN A 19 17.03 24.63 -33.81
C GLN A 19 16.45 23.37 -33.17
N SER A 20 16.12 23.51 -31.89
CA SER A 20 15.10 22.74 -31.17
C SER A 20 15.15 21.21 -31.34
N CYS A 21 15.77 20.52 -30.39
CA CYS A 21 15.21 19.26 -29.90
C CYS A 21 13.87 19.59 -29.20
N SER A 22 12.83 19.91 -29.97
CA SER A 22 11.45 19.81 -29.48
C SER A 22 11.22 18.34 -29.17
N SER A 23 10.96 18.04 -27.92
CA SER A 23 10.63 16.71 -27.37
C SER A 23 9.33 16.16 -27.97
N ASN A 24 9.32 15.89 -29.27
CA ASN A 24 8.22 15.25 -29.95
C ASN A 24 8.41 13.73 -29.81
N THR A 25 8.04 13.20 -28.65
CA THR A 25 7.90 11.76 -28.45
C THR A 25 6.91 11.26 -29.51
N THR A 26 7.34 10.35 -30.40
CA THR A 26 6.48 9.83 -31.47
C THR A 26 5.24 9.16 -30.88
N PRO A 27 4.09 9.14 -31.57
CA PRO A 27 2.88 8.49 -31.06
C PRO A 27 3.10 7.01 -30.66
N GLU A 28 3.99 6.31 -31.36
CA GLU A 28 4.41 4.95 -31.00
C GLU A 28 5.19 4.92 -29.67
N MET A 29 6.14 5.84 -29.42
CA MET A 29 6.86 5.91 -28.15
C MET A 29 5.91 6.18 -26.96
N GLN A 30 4.96 7.11 -27.12
CA GLN A 30 3.95 7.40 -26.08
C GLN A 30 3.09 6.17 -25.74
N LYS A 31 2.76 5.37 -26.75
CA LYS A 31 2.02 4.11 -26.60
C LYS A 31 2.84 3.04 -25.89
N TYR A 32 4.15 2.94 -26.14
CA TYR A 32 5.02 2.03 -25.40
C TYR A 32 5.16 2.44 -23.93
N GLU A 33 5.35 3.73 -23.65
CA GLU A 33 5.40 4.27 -22.28
C GLU A 33 4.09 4.00 -21.50
N ALA A 34 2.94 4.19 -22.15
CA ALA A 34 1.64 3.90 -21.55
C ALA A 34 1.46 2.39 -21.27
N ARG A 35 1.87 1.51 -22.19
CA ARG A 35 1.84 0.05 -21.98
C ARG A 35 2.77 -0.40 -20.86
N GLN A 36 3.98 0.16 -20.78
CA GLN A 36 4.91 -0.11 -19.70
C GLN A 36 4.30 0.31 -18.35
N SER A 37 3.73 1.51 -18.29
CA SER A 37 3.07 2.03 -17.08
C SER A 37 1.90 1.13 -16.63
N ILE A 38 1.10 0.61 -17.55
CA ILE A 38 0.02 -0.36 -17.23
C ILE A 38 0.60 -1.65 -16.67
N LEU A 39 1.68 -2.18 -17.26
CA LEU A 39 2.31 -3.40 -16.77
C LEU A 39 2.86 -3.22 -15.34
N GLU A 40 3.50 -2.09 -15.06
CA GLU A 40 4.00 -1.75 -13.72
C GLU A 40 2.86 -1.63 -12.71
N VAL A 41 1.77 -0.94 -13.05
CA VAL A 41 0.58 -0.81 -12.19
C VAL A 41 -0.08 -2.19 -11.95
N ASN A 42 -0.20 -3.03 -12.98
CA ASN A 42 -0.77 -4.37 -12.83
C ASN A 42 0.10 -5.28 -11.96
N THR A 43 1.42 -5.20 -12.10
CA THR A 43 2.37 -5.91 -11.23
C THR A 43 2.16 -5.51 -9.77
N ARG A 44 2.08 -4.20 -9.52
CA ARG A 44 1.82 -3.66 -8.17
C ARG A 44 0.47 -4.08 -7.60
N ILE A 45 -0.59 -4.12 -8.43
CA ILE A 45 -1.92 -4.61 -8.01
C ILE A 45 -1.82 -6.07 -7.58
N ASN A 46 -1.08 -6.90 -8.33
CA ASN A 46 -0.91 -8.32 -8.00
C ASN A 46 -0.13 -8.50 -6.69
N GLU A 47 0.95 -7.76 -6.48
CA GLU A 47 1.69 -7.75 -5.22
C GLU A 47 0.79 -7.38 -4.04
N LEU A 48 0.00 -6.31 -4.17
CA LEU A 48 -0.94 -5.89 -3.12
C LEU A 48 -2.02 -6.94 -2.84
N LYS A 49 -2.53 -7.63 -3.86
CA LYS A 49 -3.47 -8.75 -3.69
C LYS A 49 -2.83 -9.93 -2.95
N MET A 50 -1.57 -10.26 -3.26
CA MET A 50 -0.85 -11.30 -2.52
C MET A 50 -0.64 -10.91 -1.05
N GLU A 51 -0.28 -9.65 -0.77
CA GLU A 51 -0.16 -9.15 0.59
C GLU A 51 -1.49 -9.19 1.34
N TYR A 52 -2.59 -8.83 0.66
CA TYR A 52 -3.93 -8.89 1.20
C TYR A 52 -4.31 -10.32 1.59
N GLU A 53 -4.12 -11.30 0.71
CA GLU A 53 -4.42 -12.71 1.00
C GLU A 53 -3.57 -13.26 2.15
N LYS A 54 -2.27 -12.92 2.20
CA LYS A 54 -1.40 -13.29 3.32
C LYS A 54 -1.91 -12.72 4.65
N GLU A 55 -2.29 -11.45 4.66
CA GLU A 55 -2.84 -10.83 5.89
C GLU A 55 -4.23 -11.39 6.22
N ARG A 56 -5.05 -11.76 5.23
CA ARG A 56 -6.38 -12.34 5.45
C ARG A 56 -6.27 -13.69 6.17
N VAL A 57 -5.39 -14.56 5.70
CA VAL A 57 -5.12 -15.85 6.38
C VAL A 57 -4.60 -15.63 7.80
N LYS A 58 -3.72 -14.66 8.00
CA LYS A 58 -3.24 -14.28 9.34
C LYS A 58 -4.39 -13.75 10.22
N ASN A 59 -5.25 -12.91 9.67
CA ASN A 59 -6.41 -12.33 10.36
C ASN A 59 -7.38 -13.41 10.84
N GLU A 60 -7.67 -14.42 10.00
CA GLU A 60 -8.52 -15.56 10.35
C GLU A 60 -7.98 -16.32 11.57
N ASN A 61 -6.68 -16.55 11.62
CA ASN A 61 -6.03 -17.17 12.77
C ASN A 61 -6.12 -16.29 14.03
N LEU A 62 -5.86 -14.99 13.90
CA LEU A 62 -6.01 -14.03 15.01
C LEU A 62 -7.45 -13.97 15.52
N ARG A 63 -8.44 -14.07 14.62
CA ARG A 63 -9.87 -14.06 14.97
C ARG A 63 -10.24 -15.28 15.79
N LYS A 64 -9.72 -16.45 15.42
CA LYS A 64 -9.87 -17.69 16.20
C LYS A 64 -9.22 -17.57 17.57
N GLU A 65 -7.97 -17.11 17.63
CA GLU A 65 -7.25 -16.93 18.90
C GLU A 65 -7.94 -15.93 19.84
N ALA A 66 -8.38 -14.78 19.31
CA ALA A 66 -9.09 -13.77 20.08
C ALA A 66 -10.39 -14.32 20.66
N ARG A 67 -11.13 -15.13 19.88
CA ARG A 67 -12.36 -15.80 20.34
C ARG A 67 -12.06 -16.79 21.47
N GLU A 68 -11.13 -17.72 21.26
CA GLU A 68 -10.79 -18.75 22.25
C GLU A 68 -10.30 -18.14 23.57
N LEU A 69 -9.47 -17.11 23.51
CA LEU A 69 -8.96 -16.42 24.71
C LEU A 69 -10.05 -15.61 25.42
N SER A 70 -10.98 -15.00 24.67
CA SER A 70 -12.11 -14.27 25.25
C SER A 70 -13.08 -15.22 25.95
N GLU A 71 -13.48 -16.32 25.31
CA GLU A 71 -14.34 -17.37 25.91
C GLU A 71 -13.69 -17.95 27.18
N LYS A 72 -12.36 -18.18 27.16
CA LYS A 72 -11.61 -18.63 28.34
C LYS A 72 -11.58 -17.60 29.47
N ALA A 73 -11.52 -16.31 29.14
CA ALA A 73 -11.53 -15.25 30.13
C ALA A 73 -12.92 -15.08 30.76
N GLU A 74 -13.99 -15.18 29.97
CA GLU A 74 -15.39 -15.16 30.41
C GLU A 74 -15.67 -16.33 31.38
N THR A 75 -15.34 -17.56 30.97
CA THR A 75 -15.50 -18.77 31.81
C THR A 75 -14.80 -18.66 33.17
N LYS A 76 -13.64 -17.98 33.23
CA LYS A 76 -12.92 -17.78 34.50
C LYS A 76 -13.54 -16.70 35.38
N THR A 77 -14.19 -15.71 34.78
CA THR A 77 -14.87 -14.63 35.50
C THR A 77 -16.11 -15.17 36.21
N ASP A 78 -16.84 -16.11 35.59
CA ASP A 78 -18.01 -16.75 36.20
C ASP A 78 -17.69 -17.57 37.46
N ARG A 79 -16.42 -17.96 37.65
CA ARG A 79 -15.95 -18.76 38.78
C ARG A 79 -15.60 -17.96 40.03
N PHE A 80 -15.79 -16.64 40.02
CA PHE A 80 -15.55 -15.79 41.20
C PHE A 80 -16.46 -16.13 42.39
N SER A 81 -17.67 -16.64 42.13
CA SER A 81 -18.70 -16.93 43.14
C SER A 81 -18.48 -18.25 43.94
N VAL A 82 -17.42 -19.01 43.68
CA VAL A 82 -17.26 -20.40 44.17
C VAL A 82 -16.17 -20.55 45.27
N GLY A 83 -15.53 -19.45 45.69
CA GLY A 83 -14.47 -19.48 46.71
C GLY A 83 -14.99 -19.48 48.14
N LYS A 84 -14.44 -20.35 49.01
CA LYS A 84 -14.82 -20.46 50.43
C LYS A 84 -13.97 -19.59 51.37
N ASP A 85 -12.81 -19.11 50.92
CA ASP A 85 -11.88 -18.26 51.69
C ASP A 85 -11.24 -17.15 50.83
N ALA A 86 -10.67 -16.14 51.51
CA ALA A 86 -10.14 -14.92 50.87
C ALA A 86 -8.92 -15.19 49.98
N GLU A 87 -8.03 -16.10 50.38
CA GLU A 87 -6.83 -16.47 49.63
C GLU A 87 -7.19 -17.11 48.29
N SER A 88 -8.12 -18.08 48.30
CA SER A 88 -8.61 -18.72 47.07
C SER A 88 -9.32 -17.73 46.14
N VAL A 89 -9.99 -16.71 46.68
CA VAL A 89 -10.59 -15.63 45.87
C VAL A 89 -9.50 -14.76 45.24
N ALA A 90 -8.46 -14.38 45.99
CA ALA A 90 -7.35 -13.58 45.48
C ALA A 90 -6.58 -14.29 44.34
N ASP A 91 -6.32 -15.59 44.48
CA ASP A 91 -5.66 -16.39 43.44
C ASP A 91 -6.48 -16.50 42.16
N ARG A 92 -7.79 -16.72 42.29
CA ARG A 92 -8.72 -16.70 41.14
C ARG A 92 -8.69 -15.34 40.46
N ALA A 93 -8.72 -14.24 41.22
CA ALA A 93 -8.64 -12.89 40.68
C ALA A 93 -7.35 -12.65 39.88
N ALA A 94 -6.21 -13.07 40.41
CA ALA A 94 -4.93 -12.97 39.71
C ALA A 94 -4.92 -13.79 38.41
N SER A 95 -5.50 -15.00 38.43
CA SER A 95 -5.62 -15.87 37.27
C SER A 95 -6.56 -15.31 36.19
N THR A 96 -7.71 -14.75 36.60
CA THR A 96 -8.66 -14.11 35.69
C THR A 96 -8.06 -12.87 35.05
N ARG A 97 -7.38 -12.02 35.83
CA ARG A 97 -6.64 -10.86 35.30
C ARG A 97 -5.62 -11.26 34.23
N LYS A 98 -4.87 -12.35 34.45
CA LYS A 98 -3.92 -12.87 33.44
C LYS A 98 -4.62 -13.31 32.16
N SER A 99 -5.78 -13.98 32.26
CA SER A 99 -6.57 -14.38 31.10
C SER A 99 -7.13 -13.17 30.34
N LEU A 100 -7.70 -12.18 31.03
CA LEU A 100 -8.21 -10.95 30.42
C LEU A 100 -7.10 -10.19 29.66
N LYS A 101 -5.91 -10.05 30.25
CA LYS A 101 -4.76 -9.42 29.56
C LYS A 101 -4.33 -10.17 28.29
N LYS A 102 -4.49 -11.50 28.25
CA LYS A 102 -4.18 -12.27 27.04
C LYS A 102 -5.25 -12.07 25.97
N ALA A 103 -6.52 -12.11 26.36
CA ALA A 103 -7.64 -11.83 25.46
C ALA A 103 -7.54 -10.43 24.84
N GLU A 104 -7.28 -9.41 25.67
CA GLU A 104 -7.08 -8.02 25.24
C GLU A 104 -5.96 -7.89 24.20
N LYS A 105 -4.82 -8.55 24.43
CA LYS A 105 -3.71 -8.55 23.47
C LYS A 105 -4.12 -9.19 22.14
N ALA A 106 -4.79 -10.34 22.17
CA ALA A 106 -5.24 -11.02 20.96
C ALA A 106 -6.25 -10.17 20.17
N VAL A 107 -7.21 -9.54 20.84
CA VAL A 107 -8.15 -8.60 20.22
C VAL A 107 -7.42 -7.41 19.60
N ASN A 108 -6.43 -6.83 20.29
CA ASN A 108 -5.64 -5.73 19.75
C ASN A 108 -4.85 -6.11 18.49
N GLU A 109 -4.27 -7.32 18.43
CA GLU A 109 -3.60 -7.81 17.22
C GLU A 109 -4.58 -8.07 16.08
N LEU A 110 -5.78 -8.60 16.37
CA LEU A 110 -6.86 -8.73 15.39
C LEU A 110 -7.24 -7.37 14.81
N LEU A 111 -7.48 -6.35 15.65
CA LEU A 111 -7.82 -4.99 15.21
C LEU A 111 -6.71 -4.35 14.36
N LYS A 112 -5.43 -4.60 14.68
CA LYS A 112 -4.31 -4.14 13.85
C LYS A 112 -4.32 -4.81 12.47
N SER A 113 -4.63 -6.10 12.43
CA SER A 113 -4.72 -6.87 11.20
C SER A 113 -5.91 -6.41 10.35
N ASP A 114 -7.09 -6.18 10.94
CA ASP A 114 -8.27 -5.62 10.26
C ASP A 114 -7.94 -4.27 9.59
N ARG A 115 -7.32 -3.35 10.35
CA ARG A 115 -6.87 -2.05 9.79
C ARG A 115 -5.86 -2.20 8.65
N LYS A 116 -5.03 -3.25 8.68
CA LYS A 116 -4.07 -3.51 7.60
C LYS A 116 -4.79 -4.02 6.34
N LEU A 117 -5.78 -4.90 6.49
CA LEU A 117 -6.63 -5.34 5.39
C LEU A 117 -7.36 -4.16 4.73
N GLU A 118 -7.96 -3.26 5.52
CA GLU A 118 -8.60 -2.04 5.02
C GLU A 118 -7.62 -1.16 4.21
N LYS A 119 -6.42 -0.93 4.74
CA LYS A 119 -5.38 -0.15 4.04
C LYS A 119 -4.92 -0.82 2.75
N LEU A 120 -4.78 -2.14 2.73
CA LEU A 120 -4.42 -2.88 1.53
C LEU A 120 -5.53 -2.79 0.49
N GLN A 121 -6.79 -2.96 0.89
CA GLN A 121 -7.94 -2.81 0.00
C GLN A 121 -8.00 -1.39 -0.61
N GLN A 122 -7.80 -0.35 0.19
CA GLN A 122 -7.73 1.04 -0.30
C GLN A 122 -6.60 1.25 -1.32
N LYS A 123 -5.42 0.67 -1.07
CA LYS A 123 -4.29 0.74 -2.02
C LYS A 123 -4.63 0.01 -3.32
N ILE A 124 -5.22 -1.19 -3.26
CA ILE A 124 -5.65 -1.95 -4.43
C ILE A 124 -6.63 -1.11 -5.26
N THR A 125 -7.67 -0.55 -4.64
CA THR A 125 -8.65 0.29 -5.33
C THR A 125 -8.01 1.54 -5.96
N LYS A 126 -7.04 2.17 -5.28
CA LYS A 126 -6.31 3.32 -5.83
C LYS A 126 -5.49 2.94 -7.06
N GLU A 127 -4.75 1.83 -7.02
CA GLU A 127 -3.96 1.38 -8.17
C GLU A 127 -4.85 0.92 -9.34
N GLN A 128 -5.98 0.25 -9.06
CA GLN A 128 -6.99 -0.06 -10.09
C GLN A 128 -7.53 1.21 -10.77
N GLY A 129 -7.74 2.29 -9.99
CA GLY A 129 -8.13 3.59 -10.54
C GLY A 129 -7.07 4.18 -11.48
N LYS A 130 -5.77 4.02 -11.18
CA LYS A 130 -4.68 4.45 -12.07
C LYS A 130 -4.64 3.62 -13.34
N ALA A 131 -4.78 2.29 -13.24
CA ALA A 131 -4.82 1.40 -14.41
C ALA A 131 -5.92 1.82 -15.39
N ALA A 132 -7.14 2.02 -14.88
CA ALA A 132 -8.26 2.50 -15.70
C ALA A 132 -8.03 3.90 -16.31
N GLY A 133 -7.27 4.77 -15.62
CA GLY A 133 -6.86 6.06 -16.16
C GLY A 133 -5.90 5.94 -17.35
N LEU A 134 -4.88 5.07 -17.23
CA LEU A 134 -3.90 4.80 -18.27
C LEU A 134 -4.53 4.10 -19.49
N GLU A 135 -5.44 3.15 -19.27
CA GLU A 135 -6.17 2.48 -20.36
C GLU A 135 -6.95 3.47 -21.23
N ARG A 136 -7.66 4.44 -20.62
CA ARG A 136 -8.35 5.51 -21.37
C ARG A 136 -7.41 6.40 -22.18
N GLN A 137 -6.21 6.66 -21.68
CA GLN A 137 -5.21 7.45 -22.42
C GLN A 137 -4.74 6.70 -23.68
N ILE A 138 -4.54 5.38 -23.60
CA ILE A 138 -4.20 4.57 -24.77
C ILE A 138 -5.33 4.59 -25.81
N GLU A 139 -6.59 4.49 -25.38
CA GLU A 139 -7.74 4.58 -26.29
C GLU A 139 -7.85 5.94 -26.98
N TYR A 140 -7.58 7.04 -26.26
CA TYR A 140 -7.62 8.40 -26.81
C TYR A 140 -6.49 8.67 -27.82
N VAL A 141 -5.31 8.06 -27.65
CA VAL A 141 -4.15 8.23 -28.54
C VAL A 141 -4.27 7.41 -29.85
N LYS A 142 -5.32 6.60 -30.04
CA LYS A 142 -5.59 5.95 -31.34
C LYS A 142 -5.91 7.02 -32.41
N PRO A 143 -5.09 7.19 -33.47
CA PRO A 143 -5.46 8.02 -34.62
C PRO A 143 -6.59 7.33 -35.41
N GLN A 144 -7.49 8.11 -35.99
CA GLN A 144 -8.42 7.64 -37.03
C GLN A 144 -7.68 7.34 -38.33
#